data_AF-A0A938MT62-F1
#
_entry.id   AF-A0A938MT62-F1
#
_cell.length_a   1.000
_cell.length_b   1.000
_cell.length_c   1.000
_cell.angle_alpha   90.00
_cell.angle_beta   90.00
_cell.angle_gamma   90.00
#
_symmetry.space_group_name_H-M   'P 1'
#
loop_
_entity.id
_entity.type
_entity.pdbx_description
1 polymer ?
#
loop_
_entity_poly.entity_id
_entity_poly.type
_entity_poly.pdbx_seq_one_letter_code
_entity_poly.pdbx_strand_id
1 'polypeptide(L)'
;MTIRRTRSDLFRSKKIRQRKCAEARREAIRQLRVEPLEQRRLLAGLELVGVQPDGKDFIEDGDVRDIPPTALRFVFVGNQQIDPSTLGGIQVSRAGKDGLFGNANDVVIQPGYIGLGAAPNEVMLRFVNTLPDDLYRIDIIGSGVNALRNTDGDAFNNGVDQRIQFRLDLGPQVVAVVPQPISQQPNGSLAQARNQIDVYFNDDDLHVPDAQNPALYQLIFTNDTATNLDDVKFNPVSVVYNASADRAVLTFADELHRLVDPGTGQPVGEGTFRLRIGTSEALPVAPLREELVGDVGSSFATAKNLGTLGAQAQLVASAIDPQPFVLDYPGSNHEPGHREIPEEVAGGFDNHLNPAFGEDNTAGITTILYNFKSDYGRDPSGQPLVNLITEGQKTLARQALEMWSRYIGVQFLETTDKGMTIVTGDPRALDPYASDVVNHALNKPLVDANFIAKVDPAYQDSMLILDNANQWQDSFGGDWFKTALTGIGFMLGLERATDLPSSTLMAFASTHTYPGATAPEPIFLGNHDILHGSLLHRPDSVDIDMYKFQIAAGQE
;
A
#
# COMPACT_ATOMS: atom_id res chain seq x y z
N MET A 1 -12.75 -24.68 -12.33
CA MET A 1 -13.45 -24.59 -13.65
C MET A 1 -14.69 -23.72 -13.45
N THR A 2 -15.00 -22.81 -14.39
CA THR A 2 -16.06 -21.80 -14.24
C THR A 2 -17.13 -21.89 -15.33
N ILE A 3 -18.35 -21.42 -15.04
CA ILE A 3 -19.43 -21.29 -16.05
C ILE A 3 -19.05 -20.15 -17.00
N ARG A 4 -18.95 -20.45 -18.29
CA ARG A 4 -18.58 -19.47 -19.33
C ARG A 4 -19.83 -18.93 -20.03
N ARG A 5 -19.72 -17.77 -20.66
CA ARG A 5 -20.74 -17.21 -21.57
C ARG A 5 -20.60 -17.83 -22.98
N THR A 6 -21.70 -17.89 -23.73
CA THR A 6 -21.70 -18.36 -25.12
C THR A 6 -21.05 -17.34 -26.06
N ARG A 7 -20.02 -17.71 -26.83
CA ARG A 7 -19.31 -16.82 -27.78
C ARG A 7 -20.07 -16.53 -29.09
N SER A 8 -21.37 -16.81 -29.18
CA SER A 8 -22.12 -16.82 -30.46
C SER A 8 -22.29 -15.43 -31.11
N ASP A 9 -22.33 -14.35 -30.33
CA ASP A 9 -22.51 -12.99 -30.88
C ASP A 9 -21.28 -12.48 -31.66
N LEU A 10 -20.08 -12.99 -31.34
CA LEU A 10 -18.84 -12.70 -32.07
C LEU A 10 -18.90 -13.17 -33.54
N PHE A 11 -19.66 -14.22 -33.84
CA PHE A 11 -19.74 -14.79 -35.20
C PHE A 11 -20.77 -14.10 -36.09
N ARG A 12 -21.85 -13.55 -35.51
CA ARG A 12 -22.84 -12.77 -36.27
C ARG A 12 -22.21 -11.46 -36.78
N SER A 13 -21.38 -10.83 -35.95
CA SER A 13 -20.54 -9.67 -36.27
C SER A 13 -19.56 -9.93 -37.43
N LYS A 14 -18.82 -11.06 -37.41
CA LYS A 14 -17.87 -11.41 -38.49
C LYS A 14 -18.51 -11.59 -39.87
N LYS A 15 -19.73 -12.16 -39.92
CA LYS A 15 -20.44 -12.44 -41.18
C LYS A 15 -20.96 -11.14 -41.84
N ILE A 16 -21.37 -10.17 -41.02
CA ILE A 16 -21.75 -8.81 -41.47
C ILE A 16 -20.52 -8.06 -41.98
N ARG A 17 -19.37 -8.17 -41.28
CA ARG A 17 -18.09 -7.58 -41.69
C ARG A 17 -17.60 -8.08 -43.05
N GLN A 18 -17.70 -9.38 -43.34
CA GLN A 18 -17.30 -9.94 -44.64
C GLN A 18 -18.19 -9.46 -45.80
N ARG A 19 -19.50 -9.30 -45.58
CA ARG A 19 -20.42 -8.78 -46.61
C ARG A 19 -20.13 -7.31 -46.93
N LYS A 20 -20.00 -6.46 -45.91
CA LYS A 20 -19.68 -5.02 -46.11
C LYS A 20 -18.31 -4.80 -46.76
N CYS A 21 -17.31 -5.62 -46.44
CA CYS A 21 -15.98 -5.50 -47.02
C CYS A 21 -15.94 -5.95 -48.50
N ALA A 22 -16.78 -6.92 -48.90
CA ALA A 22 -16.91 -7.36 -50.29
C ALA A 22 -17.68 -6.36 -51.17
N GLU A 23 -18.69 -5.68 -50.61
CA GLU A 23 -19.40 -4.58 -51.28
C GLU A 23 -18.51 -3.36 -51.47
N ALA A 24 -17.80 -2.93 -50.41
CA ALA A 24 -16.85 -1.81 -50.48
C ALA A 24 -15.71 -2.06 -51.49
N ARG A 25 -15.26 -3.32 -51.63
CA ARG A 25 -14.24 -3.68 -52.64
C ARG A 25 -14.76 -3.62 -54.08
N ARG A 26 -16.06 -3.87 -54.31
CA ARG A 26 -16.68 -3.74 -55.64
C ARG A 26 -16.89 -2.28 -56.04
N GLU A 27 -17.16 -1.40 -55.07
CA GLU A 27 -17.25 0.05 -55.30
C GLU A 27 -15.88 0.70 -55.54
N ALA A 28 -14.85 0.30 -54.79
CA ALA A 28 -13.50 0.87 -54.89
C ALA A 28 -12.80 0.60 -56.25
N ILE A 29 -13.21 -0.42 -57.01
CA ILE A 29 -12.60 -0.78 -58.31
C ILE A 29 -13.15 0.09 -59.47
N ARG A 30 -14.23 0.86 -59.26
CA ARG A 30 -14.91 1.61 -60.33
C ARG A 30 -14.68 3.13 -60.35
N GLN A 31 -13.80 3.67 -59.53
CA GLN A 31 -13.50 5.11 -59.54
C GLN A 31 -12.01 5.38 -59.75
N LEU A 32 -11.68 5.95 -60.92
CA LEU A 32 -10.40 6.57 -61.20
C LEU A 32 -10.19 7.72 -60.21
N ARG A 33 -9.21 7.56 -59.31
CA ARG A 33 -8.85 8.53 -58.27
C ARG A 33 -8.19 9.77 -58.89
N VAL A 34 -8.86 10.90 -58.77
CA VAL A 34 -8.18 12.17 -58.49
C VAL A 34 -8.12 12.23 -56.96
N GLU A 35 -6.92 12.31 -56.38
CA GLU A 35 -6.73 12.52 -54.95
C GLU A 35 -7.14 13.97 -54.61
N PRO A 36 -8.23 14.21 -53.85
CA PRO A 36 -8.41 15.50 -53.23
C PRO A 36 -7.49 15.55 -52.01
N LEU A 37 -6.52 16.45 -52.04
CA LEU A 37 -5.73 16.87 -50.90
C LEU A 37 -6.66 17.04 -49.68
N GLU A 38 -6.28 16.49 -48.53
CA GLU A 38 -7.06 16.65 -47.29
C GLU A 38 -7.34 18.13 -47.04
N GLN A 39 -8.61 18.46 -46.83
CA GLN A 39 -9.00 19.79 -46.38
C GLN A 39 -8.35 20.02 -45.01
N ARG A 40 -7.33 20.88 -44.98
CA ARG A 40 -6.87 21.53 -43.75
C ARG A 40 -8.04 22.31 -43.16
N ARG A 41 -8.87 21.67 -42.32
CA ARG A 41 -9.77 22.38 -41.41
C ARG A 41 -8.91 23.07 -40.36
N LEU A 42 -9.10 24.37 -40.22
CA LEU A 42 -8.55 25.16 -39.12
C LEU A 42 -9.09 24.59 -37.79
N LEU A 43 -8.19 24.15 -36.90
CA LEU A 43 -8.44 23.69 -35.52
C LEU A 43 -8.87 24.86 -34.62
N ALA A 44 -9.98 25.52 -34.92
CA ALA A 44 -10.42 26.75 -34.24
C ALA A 44 -11.79 26.65 -33.57
N GLY A 45 -12.33 25.44 -33.35
CA GLY A 45 -13.67 25.25 -32.77
C GLY A 45 -13.72 24.23 -31.63
N LEU A 46 -14.86 24.18 -30.93
CA LEU A 46 -15.13 23.21 -29.88
C LEU A 46 -15.24 21.79 -30.48
N GLU A 47 -14.17 21.01 -30.38
CA GLU A 47 -14.09 19.62 -30.89
C GLU A 47 -13.73 18.64 -29.76
N LEU A 48 -14.20 17.40 -29.87
CA LEU A 48 -13.94 16.35 -28.89
C LEU A 48 -12.57 15.71 -29.16
N VAL A 49 -11.73 15.65 -28.12
CA VAL A 49 -10.48 14.87 -28.12
C VAL A 49 -10.78 13.41 -27.79
N GLY A 50 -11.59 13.16 -26.76
CA GLY A 50 -11.99 11.80 -26.37
C GLY A 50 -12.93 11.77 -25.17
N VAL A 51 -13.52 10.60 -24.93
CA VAL A 51 -14.34 10.32 -23.73
C VAL A 51 -13.59 9.32 -22.86
N GLN A 52 -13.45 9.62 -21.58
CA GLN A 52 -12.63 8.85 -20.66
C GLN A 52 -13.50 8.27 -19.52
N PRO A 53 -13.67 6.94 -19.44
CA PRO A 53 -14.40 6.30 -18.37
C PRO A 53 -13.53 6.19 -17.11
N ASP A 54 -14.02 6.66 -15.97
CA ASP A 54 -13.37 6.57 -14.64
C ASP A 54 -11.87 6.97 -14.62
N GLY A 55 -11.45 7.85 -15.55
CA GLY A 55 -10.05 8.27 -15.67
C GLY A 55 -9.09 7.25 -16.32
N LYS A 56 -9.60 6.23 -17.02
CA LYS A 56 -8.82 5.19 -17.73
C LYS A 56 -8.61 5.52 -19.23
N ASP A 57 -8.41 4.54 -20.10
CA ASP A 57 -8.20 4.78 -21.54
C ASP A 57 -9.47 5.31 -22.25
N PHE A 58 -9.28 6.09 -23.31
CA PHE A 58 -10.39 6.69 -24.06
C PHE A 58 -11.33 5.64 -24.68
N ILE A 59 -12.60 6.01 -24.83
CA ILE A 59 -13.61 5.27 -25.57
C ILE A 59 -13.43 5.51 -27.07
N GLU A 60 -13.15 4.45 -27.81
CA GLU A 60 -13.24 4.41 -29.28
C GLU A 60 -14.60 3.86 -29.74
N ASP A 61 -14.98 4.19 -30.98
CA ASP A 61 -16.22 3.70 -31.58
C ASP A 61 -16.15 2.19 -31.84
N GLY A 62 -17.09 1.45 -31.26
CA GLY A 62 -17.14 -0.01 -31.28
C GLY A 62 -16.37 -0.70 -30.15
N ASP A 63 -15.86 0.05 -29.17
CA ASP A 63 -15.20 -0.52 -27.99
C ASP A 63 -16.07 -1.53 -27.24
N VAL A 64 -15.45 -2.54 -26.65
CA VAL A 64 -16.09 -3.47 -25.70
C VAL A 64 -15.42 -3.31 -24.33
N ARG A 65 -16.21 -3.14 -23.28
CA ARG A 65 -15.72 -3.02 -21.90
C ARG A 65 -16.40 -4.02 -20.97
N ASP A 66 -15.58 -4.63 -20.12
CA ASP A 66 -16.03 -5.66 -19.17
C ASP A 66 -16.31 -5.08 -17.77
N ILE A 67 -16.16 -3.76 -17.61
CA ILE A 67 -16.39 -3.03 -16.37
C ILE A 67 -17.32 -1.86 -16.68
N PRO A 68 -18.46 -1.72 -15.97
CA PRO A 68 -19.38 -0.62 -16.18
C PRO A 68 -18.75 0.68 -15.64
N PRO A 69 -18.66 1.75 -16.44
CA PRO A 69 -18.11 3.01 -15.97
C PRO A 69 -19.05 3.67 -14.96
N THR A 70 -18.49 4.33 -13.93
CA THR A 70 -19.28 5.13 -12.97
C THR A 70 -19.39 6.60 -13.41
N ALA A 71 -18.41 7.06 -14.18
CA ALA A 71 -18.38 8.39 -14.76
C ALA A 71 -17.72 8.41 -16.14
N LEU A 72 -18.11 9.38 -16.96
CA LEU A 72 -17.49 9.71 -18.24
C LEU A 72 -16.96 11.14 -18.20
N ARG A 73 -15.66 11.30 -18.43
CA ARG A 73 -15.02 12.60 -18.64
C ARG A 73 -14.86 12.86 -20.12
N PHE A 74 -15.51 13.90 -20.62
CA PHE A 74 -15.39 14.37 -21.99
C PHE A 74 -14.28 15.42 -22.03
N VAL A 75 -13.27 15.21 -22.87
CA VAL A 75 -12.14 16.12 -23.03
C VAL A 75 -12.25 16.78 -24.40
N PHE A 76 -12.29 18.11 -24.43
CA PHE A 76 -12.36 18.90 -25.66
C PHE A 76 -11.01 19.58 -25.94
N VAL A 77 -10.81 20.05 -27.18
CA VAL A 77 -9.56 20.72 -27.60
C VAL A 77 -9.24 21.89 -26.65
N GLY A 78 -7.95 22.09 -26.36
CA GLY A 78 -7.47 23.09 -25.40
C GLY A 78 -7.87 24.52 -25.73
N ASN A 79 -7.92 25.38 -24.70
CA ASN A 79 -8.36 26.79 -24.75
C ASN A 79 -9.85 27.05 -25.02
N GLN A 80 -10.70 26.03 -24.98
CA GLN A 80 -12.16 26.20 -25.02
C GLN A 80 -12.73 26.32 -23.61
N GLN A 81 -13.71 27.21 -23.41
CA GLN A 81 -14.51 27.27 -22.18
C GLN A 81 -15.92 26.82 -22.51
N ILE A 82 -16.36 25.69 -21.94
CA ILE A 82 -17.68 25.12 -22.24
C ILE A 82 -18.76 25.89 -21.49
N ASP A 83 -19.86 26.23 -22.17
CA ASP A 83 -21.01 26.88 -21.53
C ASP A 83 -21.81 25.84 -20.71
N PRO A 84 -21.85 25.93 -19.37
CA PRO A 84 -22.55 24.98 -18.51
C PRO A 84 -24.06 24.89 -18.77
N SER A 85 -24.66 25.92 -19.38
CA SER A 85 -26.10 25.92 -19.71
C SER A 85 -26.43 25.03 -20.92
N THR A 86 -25.42 24.63 -21.70
CA THR A 86 -25.59 23.82 -22.93
C THR A 86 -25.23 22.34 -22.76
N LEU A 87 -24.93 21.89 -21.53
CA LEU A 87 -24.51 20.50 -21.25
C LEU A 87 -25.58 19.45 -21.59
N GLY A 88 -26.85 19.85 -21.75
CA GLY A 88 -27.91 18.98 -22.29
C GLY A 88 -27.65 18.48 -23.73
N GLY A 89 -26.65 19.06 -24.42
CA GLY A 89 -26.14 18.59 -25.70
C GLY A 89 -25.32 17.29 -25.63
N ILE A 90 -24.98 16.80 -24.44
CA ILE A 90 -24.33 15.50 -24.25
C ILE A 90 -25.37 14.49 -23.73
N GLN A 91 -25.59 13.43 -24.49
CA GLN A 91 -26.59 12.40 -24.16
C GLN A 91 -25.97 11.01 -24.24
N VAL A 92 -26.36 10.14 -23.29
CA VAL A 92 -26.00 8.73 -23.31
C VAL A 92 -27.31 7.93 -23.43
N SER A 93 -27.35 7.00 -24.37
CA SER A 93 -28.49 6.11 -24.57
C SER A 93 -28.02 4.66 -24.68
N ARG A 94 -28.91 3.71 -24.37
CA ARG A 94 -28.68 2.28 -24.61
C ARG A 94 -29.76 1.71 -25.51
N ALA A 95 -29.40 0.69 -26.29
CA ALA A 95 -30.27 0.06 -27.28
C ALA A 95 -31.43 -0.75 -26.67
N GLY A 96 -31.46 -0.93 -25.34
CA GLY A 96 -32.55 -1.67 -24.70
C GLY A 96 -32.51 -3.15 -25.05
N LYS A 97 -31.29 -3.71 -25.17
CA LYS A 97 -30.96 -5.13 -25.33
C LYS A 97 -31.23 -5.79 -26.68
N ASP A 98 -31.81 -5.10 -27.66
CA ASP A 98 -31.94 -5.66 -29.03
C ASP A 98 -30.72 -5.37 -29.92
N GLY A 99 -29.78 -4.55 -29.42
CA GLY A 99 -28.58 -4.12 -30.12
C GLY A 99 -28.83 -3.16 -31.29
N LEU A 100 -30.03 -2.56 -31.37
CA LEU A 100 -30.42 -1.63 -32.41
C LEU A 100 -30.83 -0.29 -31.78
N PHE A 101 -30.34 0.80 -32.37
CA PHE A 101 -30.80 2.14 -32.01
C PHE A 101 -31.83 2.67 -33.02
N GLY A 102 -32.70 3.57 -32.58
CA GLY A 102 -33.72 4.26 -33.37
C GLY A 102 -35.11 3.61 -33.31
N ASN A 103 -35.33 2.70 -32.36
CA ASN A 103 -36.59 2.01 -32.11
C ASN A 103 -37.28 2.56 -30.83
N ALA A 104 -38.38 1.93 -30.42
CA ALA A 104 -39.14 2.34 -29.23
C ALA A 104 -38.54 1.84 -27.89
N ASN A 105 -37.57 0.92 -27.93
CA ASN A 105 -36.92 0.33 -26.75
C ASN A 105 -35.60 1.02 -26.37
N ASP A 106 -35.10 1.97 -27.16
CA ASP A 106 -34.01 2.85 -26.78
C ASP A 106 -34.29 3.54 -25.44
N VAL A 107 -33.33 3.44 -24.51
CA VAL A 107 -33.43 4.09 -23.20
C VAL A 107 -32.39 5.19 -23.10
N VAL A 108 -32.86 6.45 -22.98
CA VAL A 108 -32.00 7.58 -22.64
C VAL A 108 -31.61 7.49 -21.17
N ILE A 109 -30.30 7.46 -20.91
CA ILE A 109 -29.74 7.38 -19.56
C ILE A 109 -29.74 8.77 -18.94
N GLN A 110 -30.49 8.93 -17.85
CA GLN A 110 -30.45 10.15 -17.05
C GLN A 110 -29.21 10.13 -16.15
N PRO A 111 -28.26 11.07 -16.31
CA PRO A 111 -27.11 11.15 -15.45
C PRO A 111 -27.50 11.63 -14.05
N GLY A 112 -26.76 11.22 -13.03
CA GLY A 112 -26.91 11.74 -11.67
C GLY A 112 -26.26 13.11 -11.51
N TYR A 113 -25.26 13.39 -12.35
CA TYR A 113 -24.60 14.68 -12.43
C TYR A 113 -24.04 14.88 -13.84
N ILE A 114 -24.15 16.09 -14.35
CA ILE A 114 -23.39 16.57 -15.50
C ILE A 114 -22.93 18.00 -15.22
N GLY A 115 -21.64 18.27 -15.37
CA GLY A 115 -21.05 19.57 -15.06
C GLY A 115 -19.62 19.69 -15.59
N LEU A 116 -19.01 20.85 -15.42
CA LEU A 116 -17.62 21.06 -15.83
C LEU A 116 -16.67 20.15 -15.04
N GLY A 117 -15.59 19.72 -15.71
CA GLY A 117 -14.51 18.93 -15.12
C GLY A 117 -13.51 19.78 -14.33
N ALA A 118 -12.28 19.27 -14.17
CA ALA A 118 -11.22 20.00 -13.47
C ALA A 118 -10.70 21.17 -14.32
N ALA A 119 -10.75 21.02 -15.64
CA ALA A 119 -10.43 22.06 -16.60
C ALA A 119 -11.72 22.59 -17.30
N PRO A 120 -11.73 23.85 -17.76
CA PRO A 120 -12.91 24.47 -18.39
C PRO A 120 -13.27 23.88 -19.76
N ASN A 121 -12.36 23.10 -20.37
CA ASN A 121 -12.57 22.32 -21.59
C ASN A 121 -12.95 20.85 -21.31
N GLU A 122 -13.36 20.54 -20.07
CA GLU A 122 -13.79 19.19 -19.69
C GLU A 122 -15.23 19.21 -19.20
N VAL A 123 -15.97 18.14 -19.50
CA VAL A 123 -17.28 17.85 -18.90
C VAL A 123 -17.21 16.52 -18.17
N MET A 124 -17.73 16.48 -16.95
CA MET A 124 -17.87 15.28 -16.15
C MET A 124 -19.33 14.86 -16.08
N LEU A 125 -19.63 13.66 -16.53
CA LEU A 125 -20.93 13.00 -16.39
C LEU A 125 -20.80 11.84 -15.41
N ARG A 126 -21.65 11.77 -14.39
CA ARG A 126 -21.70 10.65 -13.44
C ARG A 126 -23.05 9.96 -13.50
N PHE A 127 -23.05 8.62 -13.50
CA PHE A 127 -24.28 7.84 -13.55
C PHE A 127 -24.94 7.73 -12.17
N VAL A 128 -26.27 7.65 -12.11
CA VAL A 128 -27.02 7.38 -10.86
C VAL A 128 -26.87 5.91 -10.45
N ASN A 129 -26.94 5.02 -11.44
CA ASN A 129 -26.95 3.57 -11.27
C ASN A 129 -25.84 2.94 -12.11
N THR A 130 -25.39 1.77 -11.70
CA THR A 130 -24.52 0.92 -12.51
C THR A 130 -25.19 0.62 -13.85
N LEU A 131 -24.44 0.80 -14.93
CA LEU A 131 -24.92 0.50 -16.28
C LEU A 131 -24.99 -1.02 -16.50
N PRO A 132 -26.13 -1.59 -16.95
CA PRO A 132 -26.23 -3.01 -17.31
C PRO A 132 -25.43 -3.35 -18.57
N ASP A 133 -25.28 -4.65 -18.87
CA ASP A 133 -24.82 -5.14 -20.18
C ASP A 133 -25.80 -4.65 -21.26
N ASP A 134 -25.28 -3.91 -22.23
CA ASP A 134 -26.04 -3.40 -23.39
C ASP A 134 -25.06 -2.78 -24.42
N LEU A 135 -25.62 -2.38 -25.56
CA LEU A 135 -24.98 -1.46 -26.49
C LEU A 135 -25.33 -0.02 -26.11
N TYR A 136 -24.31 0.81 -25.92
CA TYR A 136 -24.42 2.21 -25.53
C TYR A 136 -24.01 3.14 -26.68
N ARG A 137 -24.66 4.31 -26.74
CA ARG A 137 -24.35 5.39 -27.66
C ARG A 137 -24.24 6.69 -26.88
N ILE A 138 -23.14 7.38 -27.12
CA ILE A 138 -22.87 8.74 -26.68
C ILE A 138 -23.15 9.64 -27.87
N ASP A 139 -24.09 10.57 -27.72
CA ASP A 139 -24.39 11.62 -28.69
C ASP A 139 -23.87 12.96 -28.13
N ILE A 140 -23.05 13.66 -28.91
CA ILE A 140 -22.67 15.05 -28.66
C ILE A 140 -23.30 15.89 -29.77
N ILE A 141 -24.28 16.70 -29.40
CA ILE A 141 -25.10 17.49 -30.32
C ILE A 141 -24.30 18.74 -30.70
N GLY A 142 -24.04 18.89 -32.00
CA GLY A 142 -23.44 20.10 -32.58
C GLY A 142 -24.48 21.01 -33.23
N SER A 143 -25.63 20.45 -33.64
CA SER A 143 -26.64 21.19 -34.42
C SER A 143 -27.86 21.64 -33.59
N GLY A 144 -28.52 22.71 -34.05
CA GLY A 144 -29.81 23.14 -33.51
C GLY A 144 -29.75 23.85 -32.14
N VAL A 145 -30.91 23.87 -31.46
CA VAL A 145 -31.10 24.60 -30.19
C VAL A 145 -30.47 23.89 -28.99
N ASN A 146 -30.25 22.58 -29.09
CA ASN A 146 -29.66 21.76 -28.02
C ASN A 146 -28.16 21.51 -28.26
N ALA A 147 -27.53 22.24 -29.19
CA ALA A 147 -26.12 22.12 -29.45
C ALA A 147 -25.29 22.46 -28.20
N LEU A 148 -24.27 21.65 -27.93
CA LEU A 148 -23.22 21.98 -26.96
C LEU A 148 -22.43 23.19 -27.50
N ARG A 149 -22.19 24.19 -26.64
CA ARG A 149 -21.48 25.43 -27.04
C ARG A 149 -20.35 25.78 -26.09
N ASN A 150 -19.40 26.55 -26.60
CA ASN A 150 -18.47 27.28 -25.76
C ASN A 150 -19.10 28.61 -25.28
N THR A 151 -18.44 29.32 -24.36
CA THR A 151 -18.88 30.62 -23.84
C THR A 151 -18.90 31.73 -24.89
N ASP A 152 -18.20 31.54 -26.01
CA ASP A 152 -18.20 32.44 -27.17
C ASP A 152 -19.41 32.20 -28.10
N GLY A 153 -20.20 31.16 -27.82
CA GLY A 153 -21.42 30.79 -28.55
C GLY A 153 -21.19 29.85 -29.73
N ASP A 154 -19.94 29.44 -30.00
CA ASP A 154 -19.60 28.49 -31.06
C ASP A 154 -20.17 27.11 -30.73
N ALA A 155 -20.84 26.52 -31.71
CA ALA A 155 -21.41 25.19 -31.57
C ALA A 155 -20.34 24.11 -31.75
N PHE A 156 -20.53 23.00 -31.04
CA PHE A 156 -19.68 21.82 -31.15
C PHE A 156 -19.51 21.37 -32.61
N ASN A 157 -18.25 21.08 -32.97
CA ASN A 157 -17.83 20.55 -34.27
C ASN A 157 -18.42 21.32 -35.46
N ASN A 158 -18.46 22.66 -35.33
CA ASN A 158 -19.01 23.57 -36.33
C ASN A 158 -20.45 23.24 -36.76
N GLY A 159 -21.28 22.80 -35.82
CA GLY A 159 -22.67 22.49 -36.10
C GLY A 159 -22.96 21.02 -36.42
N VAL A 160 -22.00 20.11 -36.23
CA VAL A 160 -22.11 18.70 -36.63
C VAL A 160 -22.14 17.78 -35.42
N ASP A 161 -23.19 16.97 -35.30
CA ASP A 161 -23.32 15.99 -34.21
C ASP A 161 -22.24 14.89 -34.34
N GLN A 162 -21.71 14.43 -33.21
CA GLN A 162 -20.80 13.30 -33.13
C GLN A 162 -21.44 12.16 -32.32
N ARG A 163 -21.21 10.93 -32.76
CA ARG A 163 -21.70 9.71 -32.10
C ARG A 163 -20.55 8.76 -31.84
N ILE A 164 -20.53 8.19 -30.64
CA ILE A 164 -19.58 7.15 -30.25
C ILE A 164 -20.38 6.01 -29.64
N GLN A 165 -20.22 4.80 -30.17
CA GLN A 165 -20.84 3.59 -29.62
C GLN A 165 -19.81 2.76 -28.87
N PHE A 166 -20.23 2.15 -27.77
CA PHE A 166 -19.45 1.15 -27.07
C PHE A 166 -20.38 0.10 -26.46
N ARG A 167 -19.89 -1.12 -26.29
CA ARG A 167 -20.60 -2.22 -25.64
C ARG A 167 -20.08 -2.40 -24.23
N LEU A 168 -20.99 -2.61 -23.29
CA LEU A 168 -20.66 -3.23 -22.01
C LEU A 168 -20.91 -4.73 -22.13
N ASP A 169 -19.87 -5.55 -21.97
CA ASP A 169 -19.95 -7.01 -21.95
C ASP A 169 -19.66 -7.46 -20.52
N LEU A 170 -20.70 -7.45 -19.69
CA LEU A 170 -20.55 -7.78 -18.27
C LEU A 170 -20.56 -9.30 -18.10
N GLY A 171 -19.91 -9.78 -17.03
CA GLY A 171 -20.01 -11.19 -16.66
C GLY A 171 -21.44 -11.55 -16.24
N PRO A 172 -21.87 -12.81 -16.45
CA PRO A 172 -23.19 -13.26 -16.03
C PRO A 172 -23.37 -13.14 -14.52
N GLN A 173 -24.57 -12.76 -14.10
CA GLN A 173 -24.95 -12.54 -12.71
C GLN A 173 -26.16 -13.39 -12.35
N VAL A 174 -26.20 -13.86 -11.10
CA VAL A 174 -27.39 -14.51 -10.54
C VAL A 174 -28.35 -13.42 -10.08
N VAL A 175 -29.52 -13.35 -10.69
CA VAL A 175 -30.55 -12.33 -10.35
C VAL A 175 -31.55 -12.84 -9.32
N ALA A 176 -31.82 -14.15 -9.30
CA ALA A 176 -32.69 -14.75 -8.30
C ALA A 176 -32.36 -16.23 -8.08
N VAL A 177 -32.63 -16.70 -6.85
CA VAL A 177 -32.58 -18.11 -6.48
C VAL A 177 -33.89 -18.46 -5.78
N VAL A 178 -34.61 -19.45 -6.31
CA VAL A 178 -35.89 -19.92 -5.77
C VAL A 178 -35.72 -21.35 -5.27
N PRO A 179 -35.53 -21.55 -3.95
CA PRO A 179 -35.49 -22.89 -3.38
C PRO A 179 -36.89 -23.51 -3.34
N GLN A 180 -36.98 -24.80 -3.64
CA GLN A 180 -38.21 -25.60 -3.59
C GLN A 180 -39.43 -24.92 -4.26
N PRO A 181 -39.34 -24.59 -5.57
CA PRO A 181 -40.37 -23.81 -6.25
C PRO A 181 -41.74 -24.50 -6.21
N ILE A 182 -42.79 -23.69 -6.12
CA ILE A 182 -44.18 -24.14 -6.15
C ILE A 182 -44.76 -23.83 -7.52
N SER A 183 -45.32 -24.85 -8.17
CA SER A 183 -46.00 -24.72 -9.47
C SER A 183 -47.48 -25.09 -9.36
N GLN A 184 -48.31 -24.44 -10.15
CA GLN A 184 -49.72 -24.81 -10.26
C GLN A 184 -49.89 -25.89 -11.33
N GLN A 185 -50.53 -26.99 -10.97
CA GLN A 185 -50.86 -28.10 -11.86
C GLN A 185 -52.08 -27.76 -12.74
N PRO A 186 -52.29 -28.47 -13.87
CA PRO A 186 -53.45 -28.24 -14.74
C PRO A 186 -54.81 -28.41 -14.06
N ASN A 187 -54.87 -29.14 -12.94
CA ASN A 187 -56.07 -29.32 -12.12
C ASN A 187 -56.29 -28.18 -11.09
N GLY A 188 -55.45 -27.13 -11.10
CA GLY A 188 -55.51 -26.00 -10.18
C GLY A 188 -54.81 -26.22 -8.83
N SER A 189 -54.36 -27.44 -8.53
CA SER A 189 -53.60 -27.76 -7.30
C SER A 189 -52.17 -27.21 -7.34
N LEU A 190 -51.56 -27.01 -6.17
CA LEU A 190 -50.17 -26.56 -6.06
C LEU A 190 -49.24 -27.75 -5.76
N ALA A 191 -48.10 -27.81 -6.44
CA ALA A 191 -47.07 -28.82 -6.22
C ALA A 191 -45.72 -28.15 -5.96
N GLN A 192 -45.11 -28.50 -4.82
CA GLN A 192 -43.79 -28.02 -4.43
C GLN A 192 -42.71 -29.01 -4.87
N ALA A 193 -41.70 -28.55 -5.61
CA ALA A 193 -40.56 -29.35 -6.00
C ALA A 193 -39.50 -29.36 -4.87
N ARG A 194 -39.72 -30.19 -3.85
CA ARG A 194 -38.89 -30.21 -2.60
C ARG A 194 -37.42 -30.56 -2.79
N ASN A 195 -37.05 -31.11 -3.95
CA ASN A 195 -35.68 -31.49 -4.32
C ASN A 195 -35.09 -30.57 -5.40
N GLN A 196 -35.70 -29.42 -5.70
CA GLN A 196 -35.26 -28.52 -6.76
C GLN A 196 -34.93 -27.11 -6.27
N ILE A 197 -34.03 -26.46 -7.00
CA ILE A 197 -33.71 -25.04 -6.88
C ILE A 197 -33.68 -24.44 -8.28
N ASP A 198 -34.44 -23.38 -8.51
CA ASP A 198 -34.38 -22.60 -9.74
C ASP A 198 -33.40 -21.43 -9.55
N VAL A 199 -32.41 -21.32 -10.43
CA VAL A 199 -31.46 -20.20 -10.49
C VAL A 199 -31.74 -19.40 -11.75
N TYR A 200 -32.03 -18.12 -11.58
CA TYR A 200 -32.22 -17.17 -12.68
C TYR A 200 -30.97 -16.32 -12.82
N PHE A 201 -30.52 -16.17 -14.06
CA PHE A 201 -29.40 -15.33 -14.45
C PHE A 201 -29.91 -14.02 -15.05
N ASN A 202 -29.03 -13.04 -15.17
CA ASN A 202 -29.28 -11.90 -16.04
C ASN A 202 -29.37 -12.39 -17.51
N ASP A 203 -29.73 -11.47 -18.41
CA ASP A 203 -30.00 -11.71 -19.84
C ASP A 203 -28.71 -12.01 -20.64
N ASP A 204 -27.89 -12.90 -20.10
CA ASP A 204 -26.62 -13.36 -20.62
C ASP A 204 -26.70 -14.87 -20.83
N ASP A 205 -26.78 -15.27 -22.10
CA ASP A 205 -26.76 -16.68 -22.48
C ASP A 205 -25.46 -17.36 -22.00
N LEU A 206 -25.61 -18.28 -21.06
CA LEU A 206 -24.53 -19.11 -20.56
C LEU A 206 -24.17 -20.20 -21.57
N HIS A 207 -22.90 -20.57 -21.62
CA HIS A 207 -22.41 -21.70 -22.39
C HIS A 207 -23.06 -22.98 -21.86
N VAL A 208 -23.99 -23.53 -22.65
CA VAL A 208 -24.90 -24.62 -22.26
C VAL A 208 -24.19 -25.82 -21.61
N PRO A 209 -23.06 -26.35 -22.15
CA PRO A 209 -22.34 -27.44 -21.49
C PRO A 209 -21.86 -27.11 -20.07
N ASP A 210 -21.42 -25.88 -19.82
CA ASP A 210 -20.96 -25.47 -18.49
C ASP A 210 -22.15 -25.20 -17.56
N ALA A 211 -23.19 -24.50 -18.05
CA ALA A 211 -24.40 -24.23 -17.28
C ALA A 211 -25.18 -25.50 -16.91
N GLN A 212 -25.03 -26.59 -17.67
CA GLN A 212 -25.62 -27.89 -17.34
C GLN A 212 -24.70 -28.79 -16.52
N ASN A 213 -23.47 -28.37 -16.20
CA ASN A 213 -22.52 -29.18 -15.45
C ASN A 213 -22.86 -29.15 -13.93
N PRO A 214 -23.31 -30.26 -13.32
CA PRO A 214 -23.68 -30.26 -11.91
C PRO A 214 -22.50 -29.97 -10.96
N ALA A 215 -21.26 -30.17 -11.41
CA ALA A 215 -20.08 -29.89 -10.60
C ALA A 215 -19.89 -28.39 -10.29
N LEU A 216 -20.52 -27.49 -11.08
CA LEU A 216 -20.45 -26.05 -10.93
C LEU A 216 -21.53 -25.47 -10.00
N TYR A 217 -22.35 -26.33 -9.40
CA TYR A 217 -23.39 -25.96 -8.45
C TYR A 217 -23.19 -26.77 -7.17
N GLN A 218 -22.98 -26.10 -6.05
CA GLN A 218 -22.69 -26.71 -4.76
C GLN A 218 -23.67 -26.17 -3.73
N LEU A 219 -24.54 -27.04 -3.22
CA LEU A 219 -25.41 -26.74 -2.10
C LEU A 219 -24.70 -27.18 -0.82
N ILE A 220 -24.47 -26.24 0.09
CA ILE A 220 -23.66 -26.44 1.29
C ILE A 220 -24.58 -26.31 2.48
N PHE A 221 -24.78 -27.39 3.23
CA PHE A 221 -25.46 -27.35 4.51
C PHE A 221 -24.50 -26.80 5.55
N THR A 222 -24.84 -25.69 6.20
CA THR A 222 -23.90 -24.98 7.09
C THR A 222 -24.03 -25.35 8.56
N ASN A 223 -24.94 -26.29 8.87
CA ASN A 223 -25.27 -26.69 10.24
C ASN A 223 -25.58 -25.49 11.18
N ASP A 224 -26.05 -24.39 10.59
CA ASP A 224 -26.26 -23.09 11.25
C ASP A 224 -25.05 -22.56 12.04
N THR A 225 -23.81 -22.94 11.67
CA THR A 225 -22.59 -22.41 12.29
C THR A 225 -21.95 -21.31 11.45
N ALA A 226 -21.14 -20.47 12.12
CA ALA A 226 -20.37 -19.43 11.45
C ALA A 226 -19.08 -19.97 10.80
N THR A 227 -18.63 -21.15 11.21
CA THR A 227 -17.42 -21.80 10.70
C THR A 227 -17.79 -22.75 9.57
N ASN A 228 -16.85 -23.10 8.71
CA ASN A 228 -17.07 -24.08 7.64
C ASN A 228 -16.57 -25.50 8.01
N LEU A 229 -16.28 -25.76 9.29
CA LEU A 229 -15.67 -27.02 9.75
C LEU A 229 -16.64 -28.20 9.69
N ASP A 230 -17.93 -27.93 9.80
CA ASP A 230 -19.03 -28.89 9.77
C ASP A 230 -19.92 -28.74 8.52
N ASP A 231 -19.46 -27.96 7.53
CA ASP A 231 -20.16 -27.75 6.27
C ASP A 231 -20.21 -29.06 5.44
N VAL A 232 -21.41 -29.45 5.01
CA VAL A 232 -21.61 -30.61 4.14
C VAL A 232 -21.99 -30.16 2.73
N LYS A 233 -21.18 -30.55 1.73
CA LYS A 233 -21.39 -30.20 0.32
C LYS A 233 -22.20 -31.25 -0.43
N PHE A 234 -23.24 -30.80 -1.13
CA PHE A 234 -24.04 -31.57 -2.07
C PHE A 234 -23.97 -30.97 -3.48
N ASN A 235 -23.85 -31.83 -4.49
CA ASN A 235 -24.02 -31.45 -5.89
C ASN A 235 -25.39 -31.93 -6.39
N PRO A 236 -26.06 -31.19 -7.28
CA PRO A 236 -27.27 -31.69 -7.92
C PRO A 236 -26.95 -32.94 -8.76
N VAL A 237 -27.93 -33.83 -8.91
CA VAL A 237 -27.82 -35.00 -9.80
C VAL A 237 -27.94 -34.60 -11.27
N SER A 238 -28.62 -33.50 -11.56
CA SER A 238 -28.77 -32.95 -12.90
C SER A 238 -29.03 -31.45 -12.87
N VAL A 239 -28.57 -30.75 -13.91
CA VAL A 239 -28.90 -29.34 -14.15
C VAL A 239 -29.47 -29.18 -15.54
N VAL A 240 -30.65 -28.56 -15.64
CA VAL A 240 -31.30 -28.24 -16.91
C VAL A 240 -31.28 -26.73 -17.09
N TYR A 241 -30.55 -26.24 -18.09
CA TYR A 241 -30.47 -24.83 -18.41
C TYR A 241 -31.34 -24.48 -19.63
N ASN A 242 -32.15 -23.42 -19.50
CA ASN A 242 -32.93 -22.85 -20.58
C ASN A 242 -32.45 -21.42 -20.84
N ALA A 243 -31.75 -21.23 -21.96
CA ALA A 243 -31.22 -19.95 -22.40
C ALA A 243 -32.32 -18.89 -22.59
N SER A 244 -33.43 -19.23 -23.25
CA SER A 244 -34.53 -18.27 -23.48
C SER A 244 -35.26 -17.83 -22.21
N ALA A 245 -35.08 -18.53 -21.09
CA ALA A 245 -35.65 -18.18 -19.79
C ALA A 245 -34.59 -17.76 -18.77
N ASP A 246 -33.31 -17.69 -19.18
CA ASP A 246 -32.14 -17.44 -18.32
C ASP A 246 -32.16 -18.27 -17.03
N ARG A 247 -32.60 -19.53 -17.10
CA ARG A 247 -32.91 -20.34 -15.92
C ARG A 247 -32.21 -21.69 -15.92
N ALA A 248 -31.48 -21.98 -14.83
CA ALA A 248 -31.01 -23.32 -14.52
C ALA A 248 -31.87 -23.97 -13.42
N VAL A 249 -32.39 -25.16 -13.70
CA VAL A 249 -33.12 -25.99 -12.72
C VAL A 249 -32.16 -27.02 -12.17
N LEU A 250 -31.81 -26.89 -10.90
CA LEU A 250 -30.95 -27.82 -10.17
C LEU A 250 -31.85 -28.89 -9.53
N THR A 251 -31.62 -30.17 -9.84
CA THR A 251 -32.35 -31.28 -9.22
C THR A 251 -31.40 -32.08 -8.34
N PHE A 252 -31.78 -32.32 -7.08
CA PHE A 252 -31.02 -33.12 -6.12
C PHE A 252 -31.59 -34.54 -5.97
N ALA A 253 -30.78 -35.43 -5.40
CA ALA A 253 -31.11 -36.86 -5.29
C ALA A 253 -32.34 -37.14 -4.41
N ASP A 254 -32.63 -36.27 -3.45
CA ASP A 254 -33.79 -36.32 -2.56
C ASP A 254 -34.23 -34.88 -2.21
N GLU A 255 -35.30 -34.75 -1.41
CA GLU A 255 -35.70 -33.48 -0.81
C GLU A 255 -34.52 -32.84 -0.07
N LEU A 256 -34.40 -31.51 -0.13
CA LEU A 256 -33.18 -30.83 0.36
C LEU A 256 -32.85 -31.14 1.83
N HIS A 257 -33.87 -31.27 2.70
CA HIS A 257 -33.70 -31.63 4.12
C HIS A 257 -33.42 -33.13 4.36
N ARG A 258 -33.58 -33.96 3.33
CA ARG A 258 -33.36 -35.41 3.37
C ARG A 258 -32.04 -35.84 2.74
N LEU A 259 -31.28 -34.90 2.19
CA LEU A 259 -29.96 -35.19 1.65
C LEU A 259 -29.09 -35.81 2.75
N VAL A 260 -28.46 -36.94 2.41
CA VAL A 260 -27.71 -37.75 3.38
C VAL A 260 -26.30 -37.22 3.47
N ASP A 261 -25.89 -36.78 4.66
CA ASP A 261 -24.50 -36.43 4.93
C ASP A 261 -23.61 -37.68 4.79
N PRO A 262 -22.61 -37.67 3.89
CA PRO A 262 -21.72 -38.81 3.68
C PRO A 262 -20.85 -39.14 4.91
N GLY A 263 -20.63 -38.19 5.83
CA GLY A 263 -19.86 -38.41 7.05
C GLY A 263 -20.61 -39.20 8.12
N THR A 264 -21.92 -38.93 8.28
CA THR A 264 -22.76 -39.55 9.30
C THR A 264 -23.69 -40.65 8.77
N GLY A 265 -23.94 -40.67 7.45
CA GLY A 265 -24.92 -41.55 6.83
C GLY A 265 -26.36 -41.23 7.18
N GLN A 266 -26.63 -40.06 7.78
CA GLN A 266 -27.97 -39.60 8.18
C GLN A 266 -28.43 -38.41 7.34
N PRO A 267 -29.75 -38.20 7.20
CA PRO A 267 -30.28 -36.96 6.62
C PRO A 267 -29.81 -35.71 7.37
N VAL A 268 -29.45 -34.65 6.65
CA VAL A 268 -29.01 -33.37 7.24
C VAL A 268 -30.11 -32.64 8.01
N GLY A 269 -31.38 -32.93 7.72
CA GLY A 269 -32.52 -32.29 8.39
C GLY A 269 -32.79 -30.87 7.87
N GLU A 270 -33.64 -30.14 8.60
CA GLU A 270 -33.94 -28.74 8.33
C GLU A 270 -32.81 -27.84 8.83
N GLY A 271 -32.46 -26.80 8.06
CA GLY A 271 -31.43 -25.83 8.46
C GLY A 271 -31.05 -24.89 7.32
N THR A 272 -29.98 -24.12 7.52
CA THR A 272 -29.50 -23.16 6.51
C THR A 272 -28.62 -23.83 5.47
N PHE A 273 -28.87 -23.47 4.22
CA PHE A 273 -28.05 -23.87 3.08
C PHE A 273 -27.46 -22.65 2.40
N ARG A 274 -26.22 -22.78 1.93
CA ARG A 274 -25.55 -21.83 1.04
C ARG A 274 -25.41 -22.46 -0.34
N LEU A 275 -25.84 -21.74 -1.38
CA LEU A 275 -25.64 -22.18 -2.76
C LEU A 275 -24.44 -21.45 -3.38
N ARG A 276 -23.40 -22.20 -3.74
CA ARG A 276 -22.24 -21.71 -4.49
C ARG A 276 -22.38 -22.11 -5.95
N ILE A 277 -22.28 -21.14 -6.85
CA ILE A 277 -22.52 -21.29 -8.30
C ILE A 277 -21.26 -20.87 -9.05
N GLY A 278 -20.95 -21.56 -10.15
CA GLY A 278 -19.89 -21.18 -11.06
C GLY A 278 -18.50 -21.72 -10.72
N THR A 279 -18.38 -22.61 -9.72
CA THR A 279 -17.09 -23.23 -9.37
C THR A 279 -17.26 -24.66 -8.87
N SER A 280 -16.21 -25.45 -9.10
CA SER A 280 -16.06 -26.86 -8.72
C SER A 280 -15.01 -27.06 -7.63
N GLU A 281 -14.48 -25.98 -7.06
CA GLU A 281 -13.51 -26.03 -5.98
C GLU A 281 -14.04 -26.77 -4.76
N ALA A 282 -13.15 -27.41 -4.02
CA ALA A 282 -13.47 -27.96 -2.71
C ALA A 282 -13.84 -26.85 -1.72
N LEU A 283 -14.54 -27.21 -0.64
CA LEU A 283 -14.70 -26.29 0.48
C LEU A 283 -13.32 -25.98 1.09
N PRO A 284 -13.07 -24.73 1.53
CA PRO A 284 -11.83 -24.41 2.22
C PRO A 284 -11.68 -25.30 3.46
N VAL A 285 -10.47 -25.77 3.73
CA VAL A 285 -10.18 -26.54 4.94
C VAL A 285 -9.57 -25.60 5.99
N ALA A 286 -9.71 -25.95 7.27
CA ALA A 286 -9.06 -25.23 8.37
C ALA A 286 -7.57 -25.01 8.08
N PRO A 287 -6.98 -23.85 8.43
CA PRO A 287 -5.56 -23.63 8.24
C PRO A 287 -4.73 -24.69 8.96
N LEU A 288 -3.69 -25.18 8.30
CA LEU A 288 -2.68 -26.03 8.92
C LEU A 288 -1.70 -25.15 9.69
N ARG A 289 -1.56 -25.37 11.00
CA ARG A 289 -0.53 -24.68 11.78
C ARG A 289 0.79 -25.43 11.68
N GLU A 290 1.83 -24.74 11.24
CA GLU A 290 3.19 -25.24 11.26
C GLU A 290 3.86 -24.88 12.59
N GLU A 291 4.20 -25.90 13.36
CA GLU A 291 4.97 -25.75 14.59
C GLU A 291 6.45 -25.68 14.23
N LEU A 292 7.08 -24.56 14.55
CA LEU A 292 8.52 -24.38 14.41
C LEU A 292 9.22 -24.92 15.66
N VAL A 293 10.27 -25.71 15.46
CA VAL A 293 11.10 -26.24 16.54
C VAL A 293 12.45 -25.54 16.47
N GLY A 294 12.62 -24.55 17.34
CA GLY A 294 13.80 -23.69 17.33
C GLY A 294 13.84 -22.70 16.17
N ASP A 295 14.96 -22.00 16.10
CA ASP A 295 15.21 -20.95 15.13
C ASP A 295 15.31 -21.48 13.69
N VAL A 296 14.93 -20.65 12.73
CA VAL A 296 14.81 -21.03 11.33
C VAL A 296 16.09 -20.69 10.59
N GLY A 297 16.40 -21.44 9.53
CA GLY A 297 17.63 -21.19 8.78
C GLY A 297 17.59 -19.86 8.01
N SER A 298 18.71 -19.13 8.04
CA SER A 298 18.90 -17.82 7.41
C SER A 298 19.42 -17.82 5.96
N SER A 299 19.37 -18.97 5.27
CA SER A 299 19.86 -19.10 3.90
C SER A 299 18.95 -19.98 3.06
N PHE A 300 19.02 -19.88 1.72
CA PHE A 300 18.25 -20.75 0.82
C PHE A 300 18.48 -22.25 1.10
N ALA A 301 19.70 -22.61 1.53
CA ALA A 301 20.05 -24.00 1.85
C ALA A 301 19.40 -24.45 3.16
N THR A 302 19.41 -23.60 4.18
CA THR A 302 18.90 -23.90 5.54
C THR A 302 17.43 -23.52 5.75
N ALA A 303 16.81 -22.86 4.77
CA ALA A 303 15.42 -22.40 4.83
C ALA A 303 14.45 -23.54 5.18
N LYS A 304 13.52 -23.25 6.10
CA LYS A 304 12.48 -24.19 6.51
C LYS A 304 11.57 -24.48 5.33
N ASN A 305 11.51 -25.77 4.99
CA ASN A 305 10.61 -26.25 3.95
C ASN A 305 9.20 -26.39 4.52
N LEU A 306 8.28 -25.58 4.02
CA LEU A 306 6.85 -25.62 4.33
C LEU A 306 6.09 -26.62 3.43
N GLY A 307 6.78 -27.24 2.47
CA GLY A 307 6.21 -28.22 1.56
C GLY A 307 5.51 -27.56 0.36
N THR A 308 4.42 -28.18 -0.10
CA THR A 308 3.62 -27.70 -1.22
C THR A 308 2.38 -27.00 -0.71
N LEU A 309 2.22 -25.71 -1.02
CA LEU A 309 1.00 -24.97 -0.73
C LEU A 309 -0.10 -25.38 -1.71
N GLY A 310 -1.20 -25.90 -1.17
CA GLY A 310 -2.43 -26.20 -1.90
C GLY A 310 -3.55 -25.22 -1.55
N ALA A 311 -4.81 -25.65 -1.71
CA ALA A 311 -5.98 -24.85 -1.37
C ALA A 311 -6.20 -24.63 0.14
N GLN A 312 -5.40 -25.27 0.99
CA GLN A 312 -5.44 -25.10 2.44
C GLN A 312 -4.43 -24.03 2.86
N ALA A 313 -4.87 -23.07 3.69
CA ALA A 313 -3.98 -22.08 4.26
C ALA A 313 -2.99 -22.74 5.24
N GLN A 314 -1.76 -22.21 5.33
CA GLN A 314 -0.75 -22.65 6.28
C GLN A 314 -0.33 -21.47 7.14
N LEU A 315 -0.34 -21.63 8.46
CA LEU A 315 -0.02 -20.60 9.43
C LEU A 315 1.36 -20.88 10.06
N VAL A 316 2.27 -19.93 9.93
CA VAL A 316 3.62 -19.96 10.52
C VAL A 316 3.74 -18.80 11.50
N ALA A 317 4.22 -19.09 12.70
CA ALA A 317 4.48 -18.08 13.72
C ALA A 317 5.94 -18.19 14.18
N SER A 318 6.73 -17.14 13.94
CA SER A 318 8.11 -17.01 14.40
C SER A 318 8.37 -15.59 14.94
N ALA A 319 9.51 -15.42 15.59
CA ALA A 319 10.02 -14.15 16.06
C ALA A 319 11.47 -14.01 15.60
N ILE A 320 11.89 -12.78 15.30
CA ILE A 320 13.28 -12.47 15.02
C ILE A 320 13.95 -12.15 16.36
N ASP A 321 14.84 -13.04 16.80
CA ASP A 321 15.50 -12.97 18.10
C ASP A 321 16.99 -12.62 17.94
N PRO A 322 17.56 -11.76 18.80
CA PRO A 322 18.97 -11.47 18.75
C PRO A 322 19.88 -12.70 18.94
N GLN A 323 20.72 -13.00 17.94
CA GLN A 323 21.67 -14.11 18.01
C GLN A 323 23.07 -13.63 18.45
N PRO A 324 23.84 -14.46 19.18
CA PRO A 324 25.23 -14.13 19.52
C PRO A 324 26.11 -14.01 18.27
N PHE A 325 26.90 -12.94 18.20
CA PHE A 325 27.89 -12.72 17.15
C PHE A 325 29.30 -12.82 17.74
N VAL A 326 30.15 -13.66 17.12
CA VAL A 326 31.47 -14.07 17.67
C VAL A 326 32.63 -13.36 16.97
N LEU A 327 32.37 -12.30 16.20
CA LEU A 327 33.46 -11.47 15.64
C LEU A 327 33.70 -10.27 16.54
N ASP A 328 34.98 -10.06 16.85
CA ASP A 328 35.44 -8.86 17.51
C ASP A 328 35.41 -7.71 16.49
N TYR A 329 34.82 -6.58 16.88
CA TYR A 329 34.78 -5.40 16.02
C TYR A 329 36.13 -4.64 16.10
N PRO A 330 36.59 -4.02 15.01
CA PRO A 330 37.77 -3.17 15.04
C PRO A 330 37.49 -1.82 15.73
N GLY A 331 38.55 -1.12 16.11
CA GLY A 331 38.51 0.23 16.69
C GLY A 331 38.83 0.30 18.18
N SER A 332 39.47 -0.70 18.78
CA SER A 332 39.82 -0.66 20.21
C SER A 332 41.03 0.25 20.50
N ASN A 333 41.16 0.69 21.74
CA ASN A 333 42.33 1.44 22.22
C ASN A 333 43.63 0.60 22.20
N HIS A 334 43.53 -0.72 22.00
CA HIS A 334 44.65 -1.66 21.99
C HIS A 334 45.17 -1.94 20.58
N GLU A 335 44.61 -1.29 19.55
CA GLU A 335 45.07 -1.47 18.18
C GLU A 335 46.47 -0.86 17.97
N PRO A 336 47.34 -1.53 17.17
CA PRO A 336 48.66 -1.00 16.87
C PRO A 336 48.61 0.40 16.25
N GLY A 337 49.34 1.35 16.85
CA GLY A 337 49.39 2.73 16.39
C GLY A 337 48.43 3.68 17.12
N HIS A 338 47.64 3.17 18.07
CA HIS A 338 46.86 4.02 18.98
C HIS A 338 47.78 4.83 19.90
N ARG A 339 47.46 6.10 20.12
CA ARG A 339 48.19 6.95 21.08
C ARG A 339 47.68 6.66 22.48
N GLU A 340 48.54 6.13 23.34
CA GLU A 340 48.20 5.93 24.76
C GLU A 340 48.52 7.20 25.56
N ILE A 341 47.49 7.80 26.16
CA ILE A 341 47.64 8.89 27.11
C ILE A 341 47.38 8.35 28.52
N PRO A 342 48.35 8.45 29.45
CA PRO A 342 48.11 8.12 30.85
C PRO A 342 46.99 9.02 31.40
N GLU A 343 46.06 8.42 32.14
CA GLU A 343 44.88 9.08 32.70
C GLU A 343 45.26 10.32 33.55
N GLU A 344 46.44 10.28 34.18
CA GLU A 344 46.98 11.34 35.03
C GLU A 344 47.44 12.59 34.28
N VAL A 345 47.68 12.50 32.97
CA VAL A 345 48.28 13.58 32.16
C VAL A 345 47.20 14.44 31.46
N ALA A 346 45.99 13.91 31.30
CA ALA A 346 44.91 14.57 30.56
C ALA A 346 43.60 14.79 31.36
N GLY A 347 43.52 14.30 32.60
CA GLY A 347 42.31 14.43 33.43
C GLY A 347 41.21 13.42 33.08
N GLY A 348 41.57 12.29 32.47
CA GLY A 348 40.65 11.29 31.92
C GLY A 348 40.02 11.72 30.60
N PHE A 349 39.44 10.76 29.86
CA PHE A 349 38.63 11.01 28.65
C PHE A 349 39.35 11.44 27.34
N ASP A 350 40.58 11.01 27.10
CA ASP A 350 41.40 11.35 25.92
C ASP A 350 41.97 10.12 25.15
N ASN A 351 41.48 8.90 25.44
CA ASN A 351 41.95 7.64 24.85
C ASN A 351 40.97 7.04 23.81
N HIS A 352 40.19 7.85 23.07
CA HIS A 352 39.18 7.44 22.05
C HIS A 352 37.98 6.64 22.59
N LEU A 353 38.19 5.65 23.45
CA LEU A 353 37.15 4.89 24.15
C LEU A 353 37.35 4.92 25.66
N ASN A 354 36.24 4.96 26.38
CA ASN A 354 36.22 4.88 27.83
C ASN A 354 36.35 3.42 28.28
N PRO A 355 37.40 3.09 29.06
CA PRO A 355 37.65 1.71 29.48
C PRO A 355 36.54 1.12 30.38
N ALA A 356 35.64 1.94 30.92
CA ALA A 356 34.52 1.49 31.76
C ALA A 356 33.36 0.86 30.97
N PHE A 357 33.26 1.07 29.65
CA PHE A 357 32.18 0.49 28.82
C PHE A 357 32.54 -0.92 28.31
N GLY A 358 33.82 -1.15 27.98
CA GLY A 358 34.26 -2.40 27.35
C GLY A 358 33.66 -2.62 25.96
N GLU A 359 34.04 -3.72 25.31
CA GLU A 359 33.45 -4.12 24.04
C GLU A 359 32.03 -4.67 24.24
N ASP A 360 31.14 -4.40 23.29
CA ASP A 360 29.75 -4.88 23.38
C ASP A 360 29.70 -6.41 23.30
N ASN A 361 29.07 -7.03 24.30
CA ASN A 361 28.81 -8.46 24.34
C ASN A 361 27.32 -8.79 24.34
N THR A 362 26.47 -7.78 24.19
CA THR A 362 25.02 -7.92 24.10
C THR A 362 24.66 -8.43 22.72
N ALA A 363 23.71 -9.38 22.65
CA ALA A 363 23.12 -9.78 21.38
C ALA A 363 21.97 -8.82 21.05
N GLY A 364 22.00 -8.23 19.85
CA GLY A 364 20.94 -7.32 19.39
C GLY A 364 21.18 -5.87 19.76
N ILE A 365 20.15 -5.06 19.50
CA ILE A 365 20.17 -3.62 19.72
C ILE A 365 19.90 -3.31 21.20
N THR A 366 20.84 -2.62 21.84
CA THR A 366 20.71 -2.18 23.24
C THR A 366 19.67 -1.07 23.35
N THR A 367 18.75 -1.17 24.31
CA THR A 367 17.79 -0.09 24.58
C THR A 367 18.29 0.81 25.70
N ILE A 368 18.48 2.09 25.40
CA ILE A 368 18.93 3.09 26.35
C ILE A 368 17.78 4.05 26.64
N LEU A 369 17.47 4.24 27.92
CA LEU A 369 16.43 5.18 28.35
C LEU A 369 17.01 6.59 28.44
N TYR A 370 16.23 7.61 28.05
CA TYR A 370 16.61 9.00 28.25
C TYR A 370 15.41 9.86 28.67
N ASN A 371 15.67 11.06 29.20
CA ASN A 371 14.64 11.99 29.67
C ASN A 371 15.10 13.46 29.64
N PHE A 372 14.12 14.35 29.82
CA PHE A 372 14.29 15.80 29.98
C PHE A 372 13.70 16.27 31.31
N LYS A 373 13.90 15.51 32.40
CA LYS A 373 13.30 15.80 33.70
C LYS A 373 13.58 17.24 34.14
N SER A 374 12.59 17.84 34.82
CA SER A 374 12.63 19.26 35.19
C SER A 374 13.64 19.54 36.30
N ASP A 375 13.67 18.74 37.36
CA ASP A 375 14.72 18.79 38.40
C ASP A 375 15.86 17.88 37.99
N TYR A 376 17.06 18.44 37.81
CA TYR A 376 18.25 17.69 37.41
C TYR A 376 19.38 17.72 38.44
N GLY A 377 19.24 18.41 39.56
CA GLY A 377 20.32 18.53 40.53
C GLY A 377 20.26 19.76 41.41
N ARG A 378 21.36 20.05 42.09
CA ARG A 378 21.50 21.20 43.00
C ARG A 378 22.78 21.97 42.72
N ASP A 379 22.75 23.26 42.94
CA ASP A 379 23.96 24.09 42.91
C ASP A 379 24.86 23.81 44.14
N PRO A 380 26.11 24.32 44.17
CA PRO A 380 27.00 24.17 45.32
C PRO A 380 26.47 24.77 46.64
N SER A 381 25.43 25.62 46.57
CA SER A 381 24.75 26.21 47.74
C SER A 381 23.54 25.36 48.19
N GLY A 382 23.27 24.24 47.54
CA GLY A 382 22.18 23.31 47.83
C GLY A 382 20.82 23.66 47.21
N GLN A 383 20.73 24.70 46.39
CA GLN A 383 19.49 25.11 45.73
C GLN A 383 19.14 24.17 44.56
N PRO A 384 17.88 23.73 44.43
CA PRO A 384 17.45 22.90 43.31
C PRO A 384 17.54 23.65 41.99
N LEU A 385 18.00 22.97 40.95
CA LEU A 385 18.15 23.51 39.60
C LEU A 385 17.10 22.94 38.67
N VAL A 386 16.54 23.82 37.81
CA VAL A 386 15.48 23.47 36.86
C VAL A 386 16.04 23.46 35.44
N ASN A 387 15.74 22.41 34.69
CA ASN A 387 16.15 22.23 33.31
C ASN A 387 15.49 23.31 32.42
N LEU A 388 16.31 24.14 31.79
CA LEU A 388 15.88 25.24 30.92
C LEU A 388 15.82 24.84 29.44
N ILE A 389 15.92 23.53 29.13
CA ILE A 389 15.85 23.03 27.77
C ILE A 389 14.53 23.40 27.09
N THR A 390 14.62 23.98 25.90
CA THR A 390 13.44 24.39 25.12
C THR A 390 12.84 23.23 24.33
N GLU A 391 11.59 23.35 23.85
CA GLU A 391 10.99 22.31 22.98
C GLU A 391 11.75 22.13 21.65
N GLY A 392 12.34 23.21 21.13
CA GLY A 392 13.23 23.15 19.97
C GLY A 392 14.48 22.32 20.27
N GLN A 393 15.12 22.58 21.42
CA GLN A 393 16.29 21.83 21.87
C GLN A 393 15.96 20.36 22.17
N LYS A 394 14.79 20.03 22.75
CA LYS A 394 14.35 18.63 22.89
C LYS A 394 14.24 17.94 21.54
N THR A 395 13.74 18.63 20.52
CA THR A 395 13.68 18.10 19.15
C THR A 395 15.08 17.85 18.58
N LEU A 396 16.02 18.77 18.77
CA LEU A 396 17.41 18.60 18.37
C LEU A 396 18.11 17.47 19.13
N ALA A 397 17.82 17.28 20.42
CA ALA A 397 18.35 16.18 21.22
C ALA A 397 17.91 14.83 20.65
N ARG A 398 16.61 14.69 20.31
CA ARG A 398 16.07 13.50 19.64
C ARG A 398 16.78 13.23 18.32
N GLN A 399 17.03 14.26 17.52
CA GLN A 399 17.77 14.13 16.26
C GLN A 399 19.23 13.70 16.48
N ALA A 400 19.89 14.19 17.54
CA ALA A 400 21.25 13.78 17.87
C ALA A 400 21.32 12.31 18.31
N LEU A 401 20.36 11.87 19.15
CA LEU A 401 20.19 10.48 19.54
C LEU A 401 19.88 9.58 18.33
N GLU A 402 18.98 10.01 17.45
CA GLU A 402 18.64 9.30 16.20
C GLU A 402 19.86 9.10 15.32
N MET A 403 20.74 10.10 15.28
CA MET A 403 21.95 10.04 14.46
C MET A 403 22.95 9.00 14.96
N TRP A 404 23.10 8.86 16.29
CA TRP A 404 23.87 7.75 16.86
C TRP A 404 23.19 6.40 16.58
N SER A 405 21.89 6.26 16.88
CA SER A 405 21.16 4.99 16.68
C SER A 405 21.13 4.49 15.24
N ARG A 406 21.33 5.40 14.28
CA ARG A 406 21.38 5.05 12.86
C ARG A 406 22.64 4.24 12.50
N TYR A 407 23.75 4.46 13.20
CA TYR A 407 25.06 3.90 12.83
C TYR A 407 25.56 2.83 13.80
N ILE A 408 25.05 2.80 15.03
CA ILE A 408 25.50 1.88 16.06
C ILE A 408 24.30 1.12 16.66
N GLY A 409 24.57 0.02 17.37
CA GLY A 409 23.60 -0.90 17.94
C GLY A 409 22.79 -0.42 19.14
N VAL A 410 22.29 0.82 19.12
CA VAL A 410 21.47 1.36 20.21
C VAL A 410 20.13 1.87 19.70
N GLN A 411 19.10 1.71 20.52
CA GLN A 411 17.83 2.41 20.36
C GLN A 411 17.52 3.21 21.62
N PHE A 412 16.96 4.39 21.44
CA PHE A 412 16.66 5.31 22.53
C PHE A 412 15.17 5.35 22.83
N LEU A 413 14.81 5.24 24.10
CA LEU A 413 13.42 5.35 24.56
C LEU A 413 13.27 6.53 25.53
N GLU A 414 12.43 7.50 25.16
CA GLU A 414 12.11 8.64 26.02
C GLU A 414 11.25 8.19 27.19
N THR A 415 11.61 8.64 28.39
CA THR A 415 10.88 8.41 29.63
C THR A 415 10.68 9.72 30.38
N THR A 416 9.85 9.67 31.43
CA THR A 416 9.61 10.85 32.26
C THR A 416 10.86 11.26 33.06
N ASP A 417 11.59 10.30 33.62
CA ASP A 417 12.65 10.55 34.60
C ASP A 417 13.74 9.46 34.70
N LYS A 418 13.75 8.45 33.82
CA LYS A 418 14.70 7.33 33.87
C LYS A 418 15.78 7.44 32.79
N GLY A 419 16.95 6.93 33.14
CA GLY A 419 18.11 6.86 32.27
C GLY A 419 18.80 8.20 32.07
N MET A 420 19.44 8.37 30.92
CA MET A 420 20.24 9.55 30.58
C MET A 420 19.41 10.83 30.65
N THR A 421 19.90 11.87 31.33
CA THR A 421 19.23 13.18 31.39
C THR A 421 19.98 14.20 30.52
N ILE A 422 19.25 14.85 29.61
CA ILE A 422 19.78 15.94 28.77
C ILE A 422 19.25 17.29 29.28
N VAL A 423 20.16 18.22 29.56
CA VAL A 423 19.88 19.46 30.26
C VAL A 423 20.48 20.65 29.53
N THR A 424 19.72 21.75 29.45
CA THR A 424 20.28 23.10 29.28
C THR A 424 20.19 23.79 30.64
N GLY A 425 21.30 24.13 31.26
CA GLY A 425 21.31 24.52 32.68
C GLY A 425 22.66 24.95 33.22
N ASP A 426 22.76 25.07 34.54
CA ASP A 426 23.98 25.43 35.26
C ASP A 426 24.89 24.18 35.38
N PRO A 427 26.11 24.21 34.83
CA PRO A 427 27.01 23.05 34.84
C PRO A 427 27.50 22.68 36.24
N ARG A 428 27.35 23.57 37.24
CA ARG A 428 27.79 23.33 38.63
C ARG A 428 26.92 22.32 39.39
N ALA A 429 25.92 21.73 38.73
CA ALA A 429 25.16 20.60 39.27
C ALA A 429 26.01 19.32 39.36
N LEU A 430 27.11 19.23 38.61
CA LEU A 430 28.07 18.12 38.64
C LEU A 430 29.40 18.59 39.24
N ASP A 431 30.08 17.71 39.98
CA ASP A 431 31.43 17.96 40.48
C ASP A 431 32.44 17.83 39.31
N PRO A 432 33.11 18.92 38.90
CA PRO A 432 34.03 18.91 37.77
C PRO A 432 35.31 18.09 38.01
N TYR A 433 35.54 17.58 39.22
CA TYR A 433 36.70 16.77 39.57
C TYR A 433 36.35 15.30 39.82
N ALA A 434 35.07 14.91 39.68
CA ALA A 434 34.68 13.51 39.78
C ALA A 434 35.26 12.72 38.60
N SER A 435 35.73 11.49 38.85
CA SER A 435 36.38 10.65 37.84
C SER A 435 35.44 10.21 36.72
N ASP A 436 34.12 10.24 36.96
CA ASP A 436 33.07 9.91 36.01
C ASP A 436 32.48 11.15 35.31
N VAL A 437 33.08 12.34 35.51
CA VAL A 437 32.59 13.61 34.95
C VAL A 437 33.58 14.18 33.94
N VAL A 438 33.11 14.31 32.70
CA VAL A 438 33.79 15.02 31.61
C VAL A 438 33.49 16.50 31.72
N ASN A 439 34.52 17.33 31.90
CA ASN A 439 34.35 18.77 32.07
C ASN A 439 34.93 19.59 30.90
N HIS A 440 34.04 20.04 30.02
CA HIS A 440 34.32 21.02 28.95
C HIS A 440 33.50 22.31 29.10
N ALA A 441 32.99 22.60 30.32
CA ALA A 441 32.14 23.75 30.61
C ALA A 441 32.92 24.99 31.10
N LEU A 442 34.21 24.84 31.43
CA LEU A 442 35.03 25.92 31.97
C LEU A 442 35.93 26.51 30.89
N ASN A 443 35.71 27.79 30.54
CA ASN A 443 36.55 28.66 29.70
C ASN A 443 38.04 28.28 29.72
N LYS A 444 38.43 27.28 28.93
CA LYS A 444 39.81 26.83 28.78
C LYS A 444 40.21 27.24 27.37
N PRO A 445 41.24 28.08 27.21
CA PRO A 445 41.49 28.81 25.96
C PRO A 445 41.87 27.97 24.73
N LEU A 446 41.64 26.65 24.70
CA LEU A 446 42.12 25.79 23.62
C LEU A 446 41.13 24.84 22.94
N VAL A 447 39.90 24.59 23.40
CA VAL A 447 38.73 24.13 22.59
C VAL A 447 37.56 23.82 23.53
N ASP A 448 36.64 24.77 23.73
CA ASP A 448 35.51 24.59 24.65
C ASP A 448 34.26 24.12 23.88
N ALA A 449 33.88 22.86 24.10
CA ALA A 449 32.63 22.29 23.60
C ALA A 449 31.41 22.71 24.45
N ASN A 450 31.61 23.51 25.51
CA ASN A 450 30.57 24.17 26.32
C ASN A 450 29.57 23.21 26.99
N PHE A 451 30.04 22.05 27.44
CA PHE A 451 29.23 21.06 28.16
C PHE A 451 29.99 20.41 29.32
N ILE A 452 29.24 19.86 30.26
CA ILE A 452 29.73 18.93 31.27
C ILE A 452 28.86 17.66 31.21
N ALA A 453 29.48 16.49 31.31
CA ALA A 453 28.76 15.22 31.21
C ALA A 453 29.18 14.26 32.32
N LYS A 454 28.22 13.73 33.08
CA LYS A 454 28.42 12.55 33.92
C LYS A 454 28.22 11.31 33.06
N VAL A 455 29.22 10.43 33.07
CA VAL A 455 29.26 9.20 32.30
C VAL A 455 28.98 8.03 33.24
N ASP A 456 28.02 7.20 32.86
CA ASP A 456 27.64 6.00 33.62
C ASP A 456 27.43 4.86 32.61
N PRO A 457 28.28 3.81 32.60
CA PRO A 457 28.14 2.68 31.69
C PRO A 457 26.82 1.92 31.81
N ALA A 458 26.10 2.06 32.92
CA ALA A 458 24.77 1.49 33.10
C ALA A 458 23.63 2.37 32.55
N TYR A 459 23.96 3.58 32.08
CA TYR A 459 23.02 4.60 31.58
C TYR A 459 21.93 5.03 32.57
N GLN A 460 22.06 4.73 33.86
CA GLN A 460 21.01 5.00 34.85
C GLN A 460 21.09 6.43 35.38
N ASP A 461 22.31 6.93 35.56
CA ASP A 461 22.61 8.24 36.15
C ASP A 461 23.44 9.14 35.23
N SER A 462 23.58 8.81 33.93
CA SER A 462 24.28 9.68 32.98
C SER A 462 23.56 11.02 32.82
N MET A 463 24.31 12.10 32.71
CA MET A 463 23.73 13.43 32.60
C MET A 463 24.59 14.32 31.74
N LEU A 464 23.99 14.94 30.73
CA LEU A 464 24.63 15.94 29.89
C LEU A 464 24.03 17.31 30.19
N ILE A 465 24.88 18.26 30.58
CA ILE A 465 24.48 19.64 30.84
C ILE A 465 25.19 20.55 29.84
N LEU A 466 24.40 21.24 29.01
CA LEU A 466 24.83 22.33 28.16
C LEU A 466 24.63 23.63 28.93
N ASP A 467 25.70 24.43 29.05
CA ASP A 467 25.69 25.62 29.90
C ASP A 467 24.70 26.68 29.38
N ASN A 468 23.77 27.08 30.23
CA ASN A 468 22.75 28.10 29.93
C ASN A 468 23.31 29.52 29.84
N ALA A 469 24.56 29.76 30.25
CA ALA A 469 25.24 31.05 30.08
C ALA A 469 25.62 31.32 28.60
N ASN A 470 25.62 30.29 27.75
CA ASN A 470 25.98 30.41 26.34
C ASN A 470 24.81 30.85 25.46
N GLN A 471 25.12 31.60 24.40
CA GLN A 471 24.16 31.93 23.35
C GLN A 471 24.14 30.84 22.30
N TRP A 472 23.10 30.02 22.34
CA TRP A 472 22.94 28.84 21.49
C TRP A 472 22.23 29.14 20.16
N GLN A 473 22.70 28.50 19.09
CA GLN A 473 22.05 28.38 17.80
C GLN A 473 21.21 27.10 17.75
N ASP A 474 19.93 27.23 18.07
CA ASP A 474 18.95 26.14 18.13
C ASP A 474 18.45 25.70 16.73
N SER A 475 19.36 25.41 15.81
CA SER A 475 19.05 24.86 14.48
C SER A 475 19.79 23.54 14.26
N PHE A 476 19.31 22.71 13.34
CA PHE A 476 20.03 21.49 12.96
C PHE A 476 21.42 21.85 12.44
N GLY A 477 22.46 21.23 13.00
CA GLY A 477 23.85 21.58 12.70
C GLY A 477 24.37 22.88 13.34
N GLY A 478 23.54 23.55 14.14
CA GLY A 478 23.95 24.64 15.03
C GLY A 478 24.88 24.14 16.15
N ASP A 479 25.44 25.08 16.91
CA ASP A 479 26.37 24.77 18.00
C ASP A 479 25.72 23.94 19.11
N TRP A 480 24.47 24.20 19.50
CA TRP A 480 23.76 23.42 20.50
C TRP A 480 23.63 21.96 20.08
N PHE A 481 23.22 21.72 18.82
CA PHE A 481 23.07 20.38 18.27
C PHE A 481 24.41 19.63 18.23
N LYS A 482 25.48 20.30 17.76
CA LYS A 482 26.83 19.70 17.70
C LYS A 482 27.35 19.38 19.09
N THR A 483 27.18 20.27 20.05
CA THR A 483 27.57 20.05 21.44
C THR A 483 26.78 18.90 22.06
N ALA A 484 25.46 18.85 21.84
CA ALA A 484 24.62 17.75 22.33
C ALA A 484 25.06 16.41 21.74
N LEU A 485 25.33 16.37 20.44
CA LEU A 485 25.81 15.18 19.73
C LEU A 485 27.14 14.68 20.29
N THR A 486 28.09 15.58 20.54
CA THR A 486 29.38 15.27 21.14
C THR A 486 29.23 14.75 22.58
N GLY A 487 28.45 15.44 23.41
CA GLY A 487 28.20 15.05 24.80
C GLY A 487 27.51 13.70 24.91
N ILE A 488 26.59 13.38 23.98
CA ILE A 488 25.99 12.04 23.86
C ILE A 488 27.06 10.99 23.52
N GLY A 489 28.03 11.31 22.65
CA GLY A 489 29.18 10.44 22.38
C GLY A 489 29.94 10.03 23.64
N PHE A 490 30.21 10.99 24.55
CA PHE A 490 30.82 10.67 25.86
C PHE A 490 29.94 9.78 26.72
N MET A 491 28.63 10.04 26.78
CA MET A 491 27.72 9.19 27.54
C MET A 491 27.61 7.78 26.95
N LEU A 492 27.85 7.61 25.64
CA LEU A 492 27.90 6.30 24.96
C LEU A 492 29.25 5.59 25.10
N GLY A 493 30.24 6.22 25.75
CA GLY A 493 31.53 5.63 26.05
C GLY A 493 32.66 6.03 25.09
N LEU A 494 32.42 6.94 24.14
CA LEU A 494 33.51 7.52 23.36
C LEU A 494 34.26 8.57 24.19
N GLU A 495 35.52 8.79 23.86
CA GLU A 495 36.39 9.78 24.47
C GLU A 495 36.93 10.73 23.41
N ARG A 496 37.61 11.79 23.87
CA ARG A 496 38.20 12.76 22.98
C ARG A 496 39.32 12.10 22.16
N ALA A 497 39.34 12.41 20.86
CA ALA A 497 40.20 11.79 19.87
C ALA A 497 41.01 12.84 19.08
N THR A 498 41.80 13.65 19.79
CA THR A 498 42.49 14.82 19.21
C THR A 498 43.50 14.50 18.10
N ASP A 499 44.00 13.28 18.05
CA ASP A 499 44.94 12.78 17.04
C ASP A 499 44.26 12.22 15.79
N LEU A 500 42.94 12.03 15.81
CA LEU A 500 42.18 11.60 14.64
C LEU A 500 41.87 12.76 13.69
N PRO A 501 41.53 12.48 12.42
CA PRO A 501 41.21 13.51 11.43
C PRO A 501 40.07 14.41 11.90
N SER A 502 40.09 15.68 11.47
CA SER A 502 39.08 16.67 11.87
C SER A 502 37.64 16.38 11.42
N SER A 503 37.44 15.37 10.56
CA SER A 503 36.12 14.85 10.22
C SER A 503 35.50 14.01 11.35
N THR A 504 36.30 13.63 12.34
CA THR A 504 35.87 12.92 13.56
C THR A 504 35.25 13.94 14.52
N LEU A 505 34.01 13.73 14.91
CA LEU A 505 33.29 14.58 15.86
C LEU A 505 34.06 14.66 17.18
N MET A 506 34.52 13.51 17.68
CA MET A 506 35.24 13.42 18.96
C MET A 506 36.66 14.03 18.91
N ALA A 507 37.17 14.44 17.75
CA ALA A 507 38.42 15.20 17.65
C ALA A 507 38.26 16.67 18.06
N PHE A 508 37.02 17.17 18.17
CA PHE A 508 36.66 18.57 18.46
C PHE A 508 37.23 19.58 17.46
N ALA A 509 37.61 19.11 16.26
CA ALA A 509 38.19 19.98 15.26
C ALA A 509 37.11 20.85 14.61
N SER A 510 37.37 22.14 14.50
CA SER A 510 36.60 23.01 13.61
C SER A 510 36.95 22.68 12.16
N THR A 511 35.92 22.63 11.31
CA THR A 511 35.95 22.33 9.87
C THR A 511 37.32 22.43 9.18
N HIS A 512 37.84 21.31 8.66
CA HIS A 512 38.99 21.35 7.75
C HIS A 512 38.60 22.10 6.48
N THR A 513 39.13 23.31 6.33
CA THR A 513 38.96 24.12 5.12
C THR A 513 40.29 24.17 4.40
N TYR A 514 40.32 23.65 3.17
CA TYR A 514 41.45 23.90 2.28
C TYR A 514 41.49 25.38 1.92
N PRO A 515 42.66 26.05 1.90
CA PRO A 515 42.75 27.44 1.47
C PRO A 515 42.13 27.62 0.08
N GLY A 516 41.06 28.40 -0.01
CA GLY A 516 40.34 28.68 -1.26
C GLY A 516 39.16 27.74 -1.59
N ALA A 517 38.85 26.75 -0.74
CA ALA A 517 37.66 25.91 -0.88
C ALA A 517 36.48 26.48 -0.09
N THR A 518 35.26 26.35 -0.62
CA THR A 518 34.03 26.54 0.16
C THR A 518 34.01 25.52 1.29
N ALA A 519 33.53 25.91 2.48
CA ALA A 519 33.40 24.98 3.59
C ALA A 519 32.57 23.77 3.13
N PRO A 520 33.09 22.53 3.25
CA PRO A 520 32.33 21.35 2.88
C PRO A 520 31.07 21.25 3.76
N GLU A 521 30.02 20.62 3.24
CA GLU A 521 28.85 20.32 4.05
C GLU A 521 29.28 19.52 5.29
N PRO A 522 28.77 19.86 6.48
CA PRO A 522 29.16 19.17 7.70
C PRO A 522 28.66 17.72 7.64
N ILE A 523 29.60 16.77 7.68
CA ILE A 523 29.30 15.37 7.98
C ILE A 523 29.25 15.28 9.51
N PHE A 524 28.11 14.84 10.03
CA PHE A 524 27.97 14.56 11.44
C PHE A 524 28.23 13.07 11.68
N LEU A 525 29.11 12.76 12.63
CA LEU A 525 29.73 11.44 12.84
C LEU A 525 30.63 11.03 11.67
N GLY A 526 31.94 11.15 11.88
CA GLY A 526 32.95 10.65 10.97
C GLY A 526 33.15 9.14 11.08
N ASN A 527 33.96 8.60 10.17
CA ASN A 527 34.23 7.15 10.11
C ASN A 527 34.77 6.59 11.43
N HIS A 528 35.61 7.34 12.14
CA HIS A 528 36.16 6.91 13.42
C HIS A 528 35.12 6.94 14.54
N ASP A 529 34.21 7.93 14.57
CA ASP A 529 33.12 7.95 15.55
C ASP A 529 32.21 6.72 15.39
N ILE A 530 31.93 6.34 14.13
CA ILE A 530 31.13 5.16 13.80
C ILE A 530 31.88 3.87 14.14
N LEU A 531 33.17 3.78 13.80
CA LEU A 531 34.01 2.63 14.10
C LEU A 531 34.06 2.34 15.61
N HIS A 532 34.44 3.35 16.40
CA HIS A 532 34.52 3.27 17.85
C HIS A 532 33.14 3.03 18.49
N GLY A 533 32.10 3.71 18.01
CA GLY A 533 30.73 3.50 18.48
C GLY A 533 30.19 2.12 18.16
N SER A 534 30.54 1.52 17.02
CA SER A 534 30.11 0.17 16.64
C SER A 534 30.79 -0.93 17.45
N LEU A 535 32.00 -0.66 17.96
CA LEU A 535 32.69 -1.56 18.89
C LEU A 535 32.01 -1.57 20.27
N LEU A 536 31.62 -0.39 20.77
CA LEU A 536 30.93 -0.24 22.06
C LEU A 536 29.45 -0.66 21.99
N HIS A 537 28.83 -0.56 20.81
CA HIS A 537 27.42 -0.84 20.55
C HIS A 537 27.27 -1.51 19.18
N ARG A 538 27.26 -2.84 19.14
CA ARG A 538 27.29 -3.58 17.88
C ARG A 538 25.94 -3.48 17.16
N PRO A 539 25.89 -3.06 15.88
CA PRO A 539 24.64 -2.94 15.12
C PRO A 539 24.06 -4.30 14.67
N ASP A 540 24.32 -5.37 15.42
CA ASP A 540 24.02 -6.73 15.03
C ASP A 540 22.53 -7.04 15.19
N SER A 541 21.81 -7.08 14.06
CA SER A 541 20.51 -7.76 13.95
C SER A 541 20.65 -8.88 12.92
N VAL A 542 21.29 -9.97 13.33
CA VAL A 542 21.76 -11.04 12.44
C VAL A 542 20.75 -12.17 12.21
N ASP A 543 19.57 -12.11 12.84
CA ASP A 543 18.55 -13.14 12.68
C ASP A 543 17.68 -12.91 11.43
N ILE A 544 17.56 -13.97 10.63
CA ILE A 544 16.83 -14.01 9.38
C ILE A 544 16.10 -15.35 9.32
N ASP A 545 14.79 -15.30 9.44
CA ASP A 545 13.93 -16.47 9.21
C ASP A 545 13.67 -16.68 7.71
N MET A 546 14.20 -17.76 7.13
CA MET A 546 13.92 -18.09 5.74
C MET A 546 12.99 -19.30 5.59
N TYR A 547 11.94 -19.11 4.79
CA TYR A 547 10.95 -20.14 4.46
C TYR A 547 10.96 -20.44 2.95
N LYS A 548 10.72 -21.70 2.59
CA LYS A 548 10.55 -22.13 1.20
C LYS A 548 9.33 -23.02 1.06
N PHE A 549 8.63 -22.86 -0.06
CA PHE A 549 7.48 -23.68 -0.42
C PHE A 549 7.40 -23.87 -1.94
N GLN A 550 6.59 -24.83 -2.36
CA GLN A 550 6.26 -25.08 -3.77
C GLN A 550 4.79 -24.75 -4.03
N ILE A 551 4.51 -24.19 -5.20
CA ILE A 551 3.15 -24.02 -5.71
C ILE A 551 2.95 -25.05 -6.83
N ALA A 552 1.85 -25.80 -6.80
CA ALA A 552 1.54 -26.72 -7.88
C ALA A 552 1.17 -25.96 -9.16
N ALA A 553 1.72 -26.37 -10.31
CA ALA A 553 1.45 -25.73 -11.59
C ALA A 553 -0.05 -25.80 -11.95
N GLY A 554 -0.67 -24.65 -12.26
CA GLY A 554 -2.05 -24.56 -12.74
C GLY A 554 -3.12 -24.09 -11.74
N GLN A 555 -2.73 -23.42 -10.65
CA GLN A 555 -3.64 -22.79 -9.68
C GLN A 555 -3.48 -21.25 -9.61
N GLU A 556 -3.27 -20.59 -10.75
CA GLU A 556 -3.46 -19.13 -10.88
C GLU A 556 -4.92 -18.78 -11.23
#